data_AF-A0A929EE33-F1
#
_entry.id   AF-A0A929EE33-F1
#
_cell.length_a   1.000
_cell.length_b   1.000
_cell.length_c   1.000
_cell.angle_alpha   90.00
_cell.angle_beta   90.00
_cell.angle_gamma   90.00
#
_symmetry.space_group_name_H-M   'P 1'
#
loop_
_entity.id
_entity.type
_entity.pdbx_description
1 polymer ?
#
loop_
_entity_poly.entity_id
_entity_poly.type
_entity_poly.pdbx_seq_one_letter_code
_entity_poly.pdbx_strand_id
1 'polypeptide(L)'
;MAWHLRIVTVGLLLFCAGCVQFSPQFLLGSSFDRALLLWEQGLILEAREAALMVGPDDPVYSKARVLLVKIKSLSREVAREHKELGEDYEKAGIESMAIKEYRRSLLFNPSNTVVARKLKWLEEGGTAVEAEAQKRSKPKKKSKKKKVKSKAAETDLEATANTHYMRGKVYLESTAYPEAIEEFNTAREFVPDFLDTAALLERAEKRLELQIDRHFKKGISYFQKEEMELAVEEWNSVLRLKPSHKDALEYRGRAELIMERIKSIKERQDRQVK
;
A
#
# COMPACT_ATOMS: atom_id res chain seq x y z
N MET A 1 -6.58 -16.17 61.78
CA MET A 1 -5.62 -17.02 61.04
C MET A 1 -6.27 -17.52 59.76
N ALA A 2 -5.54 -17.41 58.65
CA ALA A 2 -5.73 -18.07 57.35
C ALA A 2 -7.03 -17.82 56.57
N TRP A 3 -7.01 -16.75 55.78
CA TRP A 3 -7.68 -16.67 54.48
C TRP A 3 -6.91 -17.52 53.47
N HIS A 4 -7.53 -18.50 52.80
CA HIS A 4 -7.00 -19.03 51.54
C HIS A 4 -8.13 -19.38 50.56
N LEU A 5 -8.57 -18.34 49.85
CA LEU A 5 -9.22 -18.43 48.56
C LEU A 5 -8.13 -18.76 47.52
N ARG A 6 -8.08 -19.98 47.00
CA ARG A 6 -7.23 -20.33 45.84
C ARG A 6 -8.11 -20.43 44.60
N ILE A 7 -8.44 -19.26 44.06
CA ILE A 7 -8.77 -19.10 42.65
C ILE A 7 -7.41 -19.05 41.93
N VAL A 8 -6.99 -20.17 41.33
CA VAL A 8 -5.94 -20.15 40.30
C VAL A 8 -6.66 -20.35 38.99
N THR A 9 -6.96 -19.22 38.36
CA THR A 9 -7.39 -19.12 36.97
C THR A 9 -6.41 -19.87 36.07
N VAL A 10 -6.85 -20.97 35.47
CA VAL A 10 -6.24 -21.52 34.27
C VAL A 10 -6.41 -20.44 33.20
N GLY A 11 -5.34 -19.70 32.94
CA GLY A 11 -5.29 -18.65 31.93
C GLY A 11 -5.63 -19.24 30.57
N LEU A 12 -6.79 -18.83 30.05
CA LEU A 12 -7.20 -19.02 28.68
C LEU A 12 -6.08 -18.50 27.76
N LEU A 13 -5.38 -19.40 27.09
CA LEU A 13 -4.47 -19.08 25.99
C LEU A 13 -5.33 -18.51 24.86
N LEU A 14 -5.47 -17.19 24.86
CA LEU A 14 -6.02 -16.43 23.74
C LEU A 14 -5.08 -16.58 22.55
N PHE A 15 -5.60 -17.30 21.57
CA PHE A 15 -5.04 -17.51 20.24
C PHE A 15 -5.03 -16.16 19.50
N CYS A 16 -3.95 -15.38 19.68
CA CYS A 16 -3.63 -14.26 18.80
C CYS A 16 -2.58 -14.72 17.80
N ALA A 17 -3.01 -14.99 16.57
CA ALA A 17 -2.12 -15.05 15.41
C ALA A 17 -1.44 -13.67 15.28
N GLY A 18 -0.22 -13.54 15.81
CA GLY A 18 0.51 -12.27 15.78
C GLY A 18 1.65 -12.12 16.80
N CYS A 19 1.81 -13.03 17.75
CA CYS A 19 2.82 -12.89 18.80
C CYS A 19 3.85 -14.02 18.77
N VAL A 20 4.51 -14.20 17.63
CA VAL A 20 5.60 -15.20 17.47
C VAL A 20 6.69 -14.99 18.51
N GLN A 21 6.98 -13.73 18.82
CA GLN A 21 7.93 -13.32 19.85
C GLN A 21 7.56 -13.80 21.27
N PHE A 22 6.31 -14.22 21.49
CA PHE A 22 5.80 -14.72 22.77
C PHE A 22 5.49 -16.23 22.73
N SER A 23 5.81 -16.91 21.63
CA SER A 23 5.69 -18.38 21.60
C SER A 23 6.72 -19.01 22.56
N PRO A 24 6.37 -20.09 23.28
CA PRO A 24 7.31 -20.77 24.17
C PRO A 24 8.60 -21.19 23.45
N GLN A 25 8.48 -21.60 22.18
CA GLN A 25 9.62 -21.95 21.31
C GLN A 25 10.52 -20.75 21.00
N PHE A 26 9.97 -19.56 20.79
CA PHE A 26 10.76 -18.36 20.58
C PHE A 26 11.43 -17.87 21.87
N LEU A 27 10.73 -17.91 23.00
CA LEU A 27 11.25 -17.41 24.29
C LEU A 27 12.31 -18.33 24.91
N LEU A 28 12.17 -19.65 24.73
CA LEU A 28 13.03 -20.65 25.35
C LEU A 28 14.06 -21.25 24.38
N GLY A 29 13.94 -20.96 23.07
CA GLY A 29 14.83 -21.49 22.03
C GLY A 29 16.19 -20.79 21.98
N SER A 30 17.18 -21.44 21.37
CA SER A 30 18.50 -20.85 21.10
C SER A 30 18.37 -19.61 20.18
N SER A 31 19.42 -18.80 20.10
CA SER A 31 19.51 -17.70 19.12
C SER A 31 19.30 -18.19 17.69
N PHE A 32 19.76 -19.41 17.37
CA PHE A 32 19.53 -20.04 16.07
C PHE A 32 18.07 -20.50 15.88
N ASP A 33 17.43 -21.09 16.89
CA ASP A 33 16.04 -21.53 16.78
C ASP A 33 15.09 -20.35 16.54
N ARG A 34 15.35 -19.22 17.22
CA ARG A 34 14.65 -17.95 16.96
C ARG A 34 14.86 -17.48 15.53
N ALA A 35 16.10 -17.52 15.03
CA ALA A 35 16.41 -17.12 13.66
C ALA A 35 15.69 -17.98 12.63
N LEU A 36 15.61 -19.30 12.86
CA LEU A 36 14.92 -20.23 11.97
C LEU A 36 13.40 -19.99 11.96
N LEU A 37 12.80 -19.78 13.14
CA LEU A 37 11.37 -19.49 13.25
C LEU A 37 10.99 -18.19 12.52
N LEU A 38 11.78 -17.13 12.70
CA LEU A 38 11.59 -15.86 12.00
C LEU A 38 11.74 -16.02 10.47
N TRP A 39 12.71 -16.83 10.04
CA TRP A 39 12.95 -17.13 8.64
C TRP A 39 11.76 -17.87 8.00
N GLU A 40 11.23 -18.89 8.66
CA GLU A 40 10.08 -19.69 8.18
C GLU A 40 8.80 -18.85 8.03
N GLN A 41 8.71 -17.73 8.74
CA GLN A 41 7.59 -16.78 8.67
C GLN A 41 7.82 -15.65 7.67
N GLY A 42 8.97 -15.62 6.99
CA GLY A 42 9.30 -14.58 6.02
C GLY A 42 9.78 -13.26 6.64
N LEU A 43 10.09 -13.23 7.95
CA LEU A 43 10.66 -12.06 8.63
C LEU A 43 12.18 -12.02 8.40
N ILE A 44 12.56 -11.69 7.16
CA ILE A 44 13.92 -11.84 6.64
C ILE A 44 14.95 -11.00 7.42
N LEU A 45 14.58 -9.79 7.85
CA LEU A 45 15.51 -8.87 8.52
C LEU A 45 15.75 -9.29 9.97
N GLU A 46 14.68 -9.64 10.66
CA GLU A 46 14.70 -10.12 12.04
C GLU A 46 15.41 -11.47 12.13
N ALA A 47 15.17 -12.37 11.17
CA ALA A 47 15.88 -13.63 11.04
C ALA A 47 17.39 -13.41 10.83
N ARG A 48 17.76 -12.40 10.03
CA ARG A 48 19.17 -12.04 9.78
C ARG A 48 19.85 -11.58 11.07
N GLU A 49 19.20 -10.67 11.80
CA GLU A 49 19.72 -10.15 13.07
C GLU A 49 19.90 -11.27 14.09
N ALA A 50 18.87 -12.11 14.29
CA ALA A 50 18.93 -13.25 15.20
C ALA A 50 20.06 -14.24 14.82
N ALA A 51 20.23 -14.55 13.53
CA ALA A 51 21.29 -15.43 13.06
C ALA A 51 22.70 -14.82 13.21
N LEU A 52 22.85 -13.50 13.16
CA LEU A 52 24.13 -12.81 13.40
C LEU A 52 24.56 -12.83 14.87
N MET A 53 23.61 -12.99 15.79
CA MET A 53 23.89 -13.10 17.23
C MET A 53 24.48 -14.45 17.65
N VAL A 54 24.47 -15.46 16.76
CA VAL A 54 25.09 -16.77 17.02
C VAL A 54 26.61 -16.63 16.90
N GLY A 55 27.32 -16.78 18.02
CA GLY A 55 28.77 -16.62 18.11
C GLY A 55 29.55 -17.82 17.57
N PRO A 56 30.84 -17.67 17.22
CA PRO A 56 31.68 -18.75 16.68
C PRO A 56 31.86 -19.96 17.61
N ASP A 57 31.79 -19.74 18.92
CA ASP A 57 31.95 -20.78 19.95
C ASP A 57 30.67 -21.60 20.16
N ASP A 58 29.56 -21.20 19.54
CA ASP A 58 28.28 -21.88 19.64
C ASP A 58 28.27 -23.15 18.74
N PRO A 59 27.91 -24.34 19.25
CA PRO A 59 27.82 -25.56 18.46
C PRO A 59 26.94 -25.44 17.19
N VAL A 60 25.97 -24.53 17.15
CA VAL A 60 25.10 -24.30 15.99
C VAL A 60 25.55 -23.16 15.08
N TYR A 61 26.72 -22.58 15.31
CA TYR A 61 27.29 -21.49 14.50
C TYR A 61 27.35 -21.81 13.01
N SER A 62 27.77 -23.03 12.65
CA SER A 62 27.86 -23.47 11.25
C SER A 62 26.48 -23.43 10.57
N LYS A 63 25.42 -23.84 11.28
CA LYS A 63 24.04 -23.79 10.79
C LYS A 63 23.56 -22.34 10.62
N ALA A 64 23.89 -21.45 11.56
CA ALA A 64 23.58 -20.03 11.47
C ALA A 64 24.25 -19.37 10.24
N ARG A 65 25.50 -19.74 9.93
CA ARG A 65 26.19 -19.25 8.73
C ARG A 65 25.54 -19.74 7.43
N VAL A 66 25.10 -21.00 7.37
CA VAL A 66 24.34 -21.52 6.22
C VAL A 66 23.01 -20.75 6.07
N LEU A 67 22.29 -20.50 7.16
CA LEU A 67 21.06 -19.72 7.14
C LEU A 67 21.29 -18.28 6.64
N LEU A 68 22.36 -17.62 7.08
CA LEU A 68 22.74 -16.28 6.63
C LEU A 68 23.03 -16.20 5.12
N VAL A 69 23.59 -17.26 4.53
CA VAL A 69 23.78 -17.33 3.07
C VAL A 69 22.43 -17.37 2.34
N LYS A 70 21.48 -18.17 2.83
CA LYS A 70 20.11 -18.24 2.29
C LYS A 70 19.40 -16.90 2.40
N ILE A 71 19.42 -16.31 3.60
CA ILE A 71 18.89 -14.97 3.87
C ILE A 71 19.48 -13.95 2.91
N LYS A 72 20.82 -13.91 2.76
CA LYS A 72 21.50 -12.97 1.86
C LYS A 72 21.09 -13.15 0.39
N SER A 73 20.79 -14.38 -0.04
CA SER A 73 20.28 -14.61 -1.40
C SER A 73 18.89 -14.01 -1.57
N LEU A 74 17.97 -14.36 -0.67
CA LEU A 74 16.60 -13.87 -0.73
C LEU A 74 16.51 -12.35 -0.53
N SER A 75 17.26 -11.78 0.41
CA SER A 75 17.34 -10.32 0.60
C SER A 75 17.81 -9.59 -0.66
N ARG A 76 18.70 -10.20 -1.47
CA ARG A 76 19.13 -9.60 -2.75
C ARG A 76 18.02 -9.63 -3.81
N GLU A 77 17.19 -10.67 -3.81
CA GLU A 77 16.05 -10.79 -4.72
C GLU A 77 14.96 -9.79 -4.32
N VAL A 78 14.56 -9.77 -3.05
CA VAL A 78 13.58 -8.80 -2.51
C VAL A 78 14.06 -7.35 -2.73
N ALA A 79 15.35 -7.08 -2.50
CA ALA A 79 15.92 -5.77 -2.81
C ALA A 79 15.83 -5.41 -4.30
N ARG A 80 15.95 -6.39 -5.20
CA ARG A 80 15.85 -6.17 -6.65
C ARG A 80 14.43 -5.81 -7.06
N GLU A 81 13.43 -6.49 -6.52
CA GLU A 81 12.02 -6.19 -6.78
C GLU A 81 11.66 -4.77 -6.35
N HIS A 82 12.00 -4.38 -5.12
CA HIS A 82 11.80 -3.01 -4.65
C HIS A 82 12.58 -1.98 -5.47
N LYS A 83 13.77 -2.34 -5.96
CA LYS A 83 14.52 -1.47 -6.89
C LYS A 83 13.71 -1.25 -8.16
N GLU A 84 13.30 -2.33 -8.84
CA GLU A 84 12.58 -2.28 -10.12
C GLU A 84 11.28 -1.48 -9.99
N LEU A 85 10.52 -1.71 -8.92
CA LEU A 85 9.32 -0.94 -8.62
C LEU A 85 9.62 0.56 -8.43
N GLY A 86 10.72 0.89 -7.74
CA GLY A 86 11.20 2.27 -7.63
C GLY A 86 11.59 2.89 -8.97
N GLU A 87 12.21 2.12 -9.87
CA GLU A 87 12.55 2.57 -11.23
C GLU A 87 11.31 2.81 -12.08
N ASP A 88 10.26 2.01 -11.90
CA ASP A 88 9.01 2.19 -12.61
C ASP A 88 8.23 3.40 -12.10
N TYR A 89 8.23 3.66 -10.78
CA TYR A 89 7.70 4.91 -10.23
C TYR A 89 8.50 6.14 -10.68
N GLU A 90 9.83 6.04 -10.79
CA GLU A 90 10.68 7.10 -11.33
C GLU A 90 10.30 7.42 -12.79
N LYS A 91 10.12 6.41 -13.65
CA LYS A 91 9.65 6.60 -15.04
C LYS A 91 8.26 7.20 -15.12
N ALA A 92 7.39 6.87 -14.17
CA ALA A 92 6.04 7.42 -14.08
C ALA A 92 6.01 8.86 -13.54
N GLY A 93 7.14 9.41 -13.07
CA GLY A 93 7.23 10.75 -12.48
C GLY A 93 6.73 10.85 -11.04
N ILE A 94 6.62 9.72 -10.33
CA ILE A 94 6.03 9.63 -8.99
C ILE A 94 7.15 9.48 -7.96
N GLU A 95 7.83 10.59 -7.68
CA GLU A 95 9.07 10.63 -6.91
C GLU A 95 8.91 10.11 -5.48
N SER A 96 7.79 10.42 -4.82
CA SER A 96 7.51 9.98 -3.44
C SER A 96 7.46 8.45 -3.31
N MET A 97 6.85 7.76 -4.28
CA MET A 97 6.77 6.31 -4.30
C MET A 97 8.10 5.69 -4.74
N ALA A 98 8.81 6.31 -5.69
CA ALA A 98 10.16 5.89 -6.07
C ALA A 98 11.11 5.93 -4.87
N ILE A 99 11.10 7.03 -4.09
CA ILE A 99 11.86 7.19 -2.84
C ILE A 99 11.50 6.09 -1.84
N LYS A 100 10.20 5.83 -1.64
CA LYS A 100 9.72 4.79 -0.71
C LYS A 100 10.25 3.40 -1.08
N GLU A 101 10.17 3.04 -2.34
CA GLU A 101 10.62 1.72 -2.82
C GLU A 101 12.14 1.60 -2.87
N TYR A 102 12.87 2.68 -3.19
CA TYR A 102 14.33 2.70 -3.07
C TYR A 102 14.80 2.56 -1.62
N ARG A 103 14.12 3.18 -0.64
CA ARG A 103 14.40 2.96 0.79
C ARG A 103 14.18 1.50 1.19
N ARG A 104 13.08 0.89 0.74
CA ARG A 104 12.82 -0.55 0.97
C ARG A 104 13.89 -1.44 0.33
N SER A 105 14.31 -1.15 -0.90
CA SER A 105 15.41 -1.86 -1.56
C SER A 105 16.70 -1.80 -0.75
N LEU A 106 17.06 -0.63 -0.22
CA LEU A 106 18.26 -0.44 0.61
C LEU A 106 18.14 -1.10 1.99
N LEU A 107 16.94 -1.26 2.54
CA LEU A 107 16.70 -2.00 3.78
C LEU A 107 17.22 -3.45 3.65
N PHE A 108 16.92 -4.10 2.52
CA PHE A 108 17.33 -5.49 2.27
C PHE A 108 18.74 -5.61 1.67
N ASN A 109 19.18 -4.63 0.86
CA ASN A 109 20.54 -4.56 0.33
C ASN A 109 21.16 -3.16 0.50
N PRO A 110 21.69 -2.84 1.70
CA PRO A 110 22.27 -1.53 1.99
C PRO A 110 23.50 -1.19 1.13
N SER A 111 24.18 -2.21 0.61
CA SER A 111 25.40 -2.04 -0.21
C SER A 111 25.11 -1.60 -1.66
N ASN A 112 23.84 -1.45 -2.04
CA ASN A 112 23.45 -1.08 -3.39
C ASN A 112 23.67 0.42 -3.67
N THR A 113 24.88 0.75 -4.13
CA THR A 113 25.28 2.13 -4.44
C THR A 113 24.48 2.77 -5.57
N VAL A 114 23.90 1.98 -6.47
CA VAL A 114 23.05 2.48 -7.57
C VAL A 114 21.77 3.06 -7.00
N VAL A 115 21.09 2.30 -6.14
CA VAL A 115 19.86 2.75 -5.47
C VAL A 115 20.13 3.90 -4.53
N ALA A 116 21.21 3.83 -3.75
CA ALA A 116 21.59 4.92 -2.85
C ALA A 116 21.79 6.25 -3.58
N ARG A 117 22.42 6.23 -4.77
CA ARG A 117 22.60 7.43 -5.59
C ARG A 117 21.27 7.96 -6.15
N LYS A 118 20.39 7.07 -6.62
CA LYS A 118 19.07 7.44 -7.12
C LYS A 118 18.19 8.05 -6.04
N LEU A 119 18.17 7.42 -4.87
CA LEU A 119 17.45 7.93 -3.70
C LEU A 119 17.96 9.32 -3.32
N LYS A 120 19.27 9.50 -3.21
CA LYS A 120 19.89 10.80 -2.91
C LYS A 120 19.50 11.87 -3.93
N TRP A 121 19.56 11.55 -5.23
CA TRP A 121 19.16 12.46 -6.30
C TRP A 121 17.70 12.92 -6.18
N LEU A 122 16.78 11.99 -5.91
CA LEU A 122 15.36 12.30 -5.73
C LEU A 122 15.11 13.11 -4.44
N GLU A 123 15.82 12.82 -3.35
CA GLU A 123 15.72 13.58 -2.10
C GLU A 123 16.27 15.01 -2.22
N GLU A 124 17.21 15.24 -3.14
CA GLU A 124 17.75 16.57 -3.48
C GLU A 124 16.85 17.35 -4.46
N GLY A 125 15.68 16.82 -4.80
CA GLY A 125 14.69 17.46 -5.69
C GLY A 125 14.98 17.29 -7.18
N GLY A 126 15.86 16.36 -7.55
CA GLY A 126 16.18 16.07 -8.94
C GLY A 126 15.11 15.23 -9.62
N THR A 127 14.72 15.59 -10.85
CA THR A 127 13.63 14.91 -11.57
C THR A 127 14.12 13.84 -12.55
N ALA A 128 13.24 12.91 -12.94
CA ALA A 128 13.54 11.90 -13.97
C ALA A 128 13.89 12.52 -15.35
N VAL A 129 13.29 13.68 -15.66
CA VAL A 129 13.53 14.44 -16.90
C VAL A 129 14.98 14.95 -16.95
N GLU A 130 15.50 15.44 -15.83
CA GLU A 130 16.88 15.92 -15.70
C GLU A 130 17.90 14.78 -15.72
N ALA A 131 17.58 13.64 -15.10
CA ALA A 131 18.41 12.44 -15.12
C ALA A 131 18.54 11.86 -16.54
N GLU A 132 17.48 11.90 -17.36
CA GLU A 132 17.52 11.55 -18.77
C GLU A 132 18.32 12.57 -19.61
N ALA A 133 18.17 13.86 -19.36
CA ALA A 133 18.92 14.92 -20.03
C ALA A 133 20.43 14.77 -19.80
N GLN A 134 20.86 14.43 -18.58
CA GLN A 134 22.26 14.15 -18.23
C GLN A 134 22.80 12.83 -18.82
N LYS A 135 21.94 11.83 -19.05
CA LYS A 135 22.34 10.59 -19.77
C LYS A 135 22.50 10.82 -21.27
N ARG A 136 21.75 11.76 -21.86
CA ARG A 136 21.83 12.11 -23.28
C ARG A 136 23.07 12.96 -23.63
N SER A 137 23.66 13.66 -22.65
CA SER A 137 24.88 14.47 -22.84
C SER A 137 26.20 13.68 -22.83
N LYS A 138 26.19 12.38 -22.49
CA LYS A 138 27.36 11.49 -22.61
C LYS A 138 27.40 10.82 -23.99
N PRO A 139 28.56 10.76 -24.69
CA PRO A 139 28.62 10.24 -26.05
C PRO A 139 28.33 8.73 -26.09
N LYS A 140 27.17 8.36 -26.66
CA LYS A 140 26.80 6.96 -26.93
C LYS A 140 27.67 6.39 -28.06
N LYS A 141 28.48 5.37 -27.77
CA LYS A 141 29.11 4.53 -28.83
C LYS A 141 28.01 3.85 -29.63
N LYS A 142 28.00 4.11 -30.94
CA LYS A 142 27.03 3.59 -31.92
C LYS A 142 27.18 2.08 -32.08
N SER A 143 26.12 1.32 -31.84
CA SER A 143 25.90 0.00 -32.45
C SER A 143 24.74 0.08 -33.45
N LYS A 144 24.91 -0.60 -34.57
CA LYS A 144 24.20 -0.42 -35.85
C LYS A 144 22.72 -0.79 -35.77
N LYS A 145 21.88 0.04 -36.43
CA LYS A 145 20.46 -0.21 -36.72
C LYS A 145 20.28 -1.50 -37.53
N LYS A 146 19.32 -2.34 -37.14
CA LYS A 146 18.62 -3.27 -38.05
C LYS A 146 17.11 -2.98 -37.99
N LYS A 147 16.50 -2.88 -39.18
CA LYS A 147 15.07 -2.66 -39.41
C LYS A 147 14.23 -3.78 -38.75
N VAL A 148 13.26 -3.42 -37.91
CA VAL A 148 12.11 -4.27 -37.57
C VAL A 148 10.88 -3.36 -37.40
N LYS A 149 10.17 -3.12 -38.50
CA LYS A 149 8.83 -2.49 -38.48
C LYS A 149 7.81 -3.61 -38.28
N SER A 150 7.55 -3.97 -37.02
CA SER A 150 6.38 -4.74 -36.57
C SER A 150 6.37 -4.82 -35.03
N LYS A 151 7.53 -5.11 -34.44
CA LYS A 151 7.71 -5.20 -32.97
C LYS A 151 7.72 -3.86 -32.23
N ALA A 152 8.03 -2.77 -32.92
CA ALA A 152 8.13 -1.43 -32.31
C ALA A 152 6.76 -0.86 -31.89
N ALA A 153 5.71 -1.09 -32.69
CA ALA A 153 4.36 -0.61 -32.36
C ALA A 153 3.74 -1.41 -31.21
N GLU A 154 4.02 -2.71 -31.15
CA GLU A 154 3.64 -3.60 -30.05
C GLU A 154 4.34 -3.18 -28.74
N THR A 155 5.63 -2.83 -28.79
CA THR A 155 6.35 -2.28 -27.63
C THR A 155 5.87 -0.89 -27.22
N ASP A 156 5.42 -0.07 -28.16
CA ASP A 156 4.90 1.28 -27.86
C ASP A 156 3.53 1.18 -27.15
N LEU A 157 2.64 0.30 -27.63
CA LEU A 157 1.35 0.02 -26.98
C LEU A 157 1.51 -0.62 -25.60
N GLU A 158 2.42 -1.59 -25.45
CA GLU A 158 2.76 -2.17 -24.14
C GLU A 158 3.34 -1.12 -23.18
N ALA A 159 4.18 -0.20 -23.65
CA ALA A 159 4.72 0.88 -22.82
C ALA A 159 3.63 1.86 -22.36
N THR A 160 2.67 2.18 -23.23
CA THR A 160 1.50 2.98 -22.88
C THR A 160 0.59 2.25 -21.89
N ALA A 161 0.27 0.97 -22.15
CA ALA A 161 -0.48 0.12 -21.22
C ALA A 161 0.20 0.03 -19.85
N ASN A 162 1.53 -0.13 -19.82
CA ASN A 162 2.29 -0.16 -18.58
C ASN A 162 2.22 1.17 -17.82
N THR A 163 2.22 2.30 -18.52
CA THR A 163 2.10 3.62 -17.89
C THR A 163 0.75 3.75 -17.18
N HIS A 164 -0.34 3.36 -17.83
CA HIS A 164 -1.68 3.34 -17.25
C HIS A 164 -1.81 2.32 -16.11
N TYR A 165 -1.27 1.12 -16.28
CA TYR A 165 -1.19 0.11 -15.22
C TYR A 165 -0.49 0.63 -13.95
N MET A 166 0.64 1.31 -14.10
CA MET A 166 1.39 1.87 -12.98
C MET A 166 0.63 3.00 -12.28
N ARG A 167 -0.06 3.87 -13.04
CA ARG A 167 -0.95 4.90 -12.47
C ARG A 167 -2.14 4.29 -11.74
N GLY A 168 -2.77 3.28 -12.31
CA GLY A 168 -3.87 2.55 -11.67
C GLY A 168 -3.47 1.97 -10.32
N LYS A 169 -2.27 1.37 -10.22
CA LYS A 169 -1.73 0.89 -8.94
C LYS A 169 -1.51 2.01 -7.93
N VAL A 170 -1.08 3.19 -8.39
CA VAL A 170 -0.87 4.35 -7.52
C VAL A 170 -2.20 4.83 -6.96
N TYR A 171 -3.20 5.01 -7.83
CA TYR A 171 -4.54 5.41 -7.41
C TYR A 171 -5.20 4.37 -6.47
N LEU A 172 -4.96 3.08 -6.73
CA LEU A 172 -5.44 2.00 -5.87
C LEU A 172 -4.84 2.05 -4.46
N GLU A 173 -3.54 2.37 -4.36
CA GLU A 173 -2.83 2.53 -3.08
C GLU A 173 -3.18 3.85 -2.38
N SER A 174 -3.47 4.92 -3.12
CA SER A 174 -3.91 6.22 -2.58
C SER A 174 -5.40 6.28 -2.25
N THR A 175 -6.13 5.17 -2.40
CA THR A 175 -7.59 5.05 -2.18
C THR A 175 -8.48 5.81 -3.16
N ALA A 176 -7.89 6.36 -4.21
CA ALA A 176 -8.57 6.99 -5.34
C ALA A 176 -9.09 5.91 -6.30
N TYR A 177 -10.06 5.13 -5.83
CA TYR A 177 -10.52 3.94 -6.57
C TYR A 177 -11.16 4.25 -7.93
N PRO A 178 -11.95 5.32 -8.12
CA PRO A 178 -12.48 5.67 -9.45
C PRO A 178 -11.36 5.89 -10.48
N GLU A 179 -10.33 6.65 -10.11
CA GLU A 179 -9.17 6.93 -10.96
C GLU A 179 -8.35 5.66 -11.22
N ALA A 180 -8.26 4.76 -10.23
CA ALA A 180 -7.61 3.46 -10.41
C ALA A 180 -8.33 2.60 -11.46
N ILE A 181 -9.66 2.54 -11.39
CA ILE A 181 -10.52 1.80 -12.32
C ILE A 181 -10.34 2.33 -13.75
N GLU A 182 -10.38 3.65 -13.93
CA GLU A 182 -10.19 4.30 -15.23
C GLU A 182 -8.82 3.97 -15.84
N GLU A 183 -7.75 4.08 -15.05
CA GLU A 183 -6.39 3.77 -15.51
C GLU A 183 -6.22 2.28 -15.84
N PHE A 184 -6.80 1.36 -15.07
CA PHE A 184 -6.77 -0.06 -15.40
C PHE A 184 -7.58 -0.40 -16.65
N ASN A 185 -8.75 0.23 -16.84
CA ASN A 185 -9.54 0.07 -18.06
C ASN A 185 -8.77 0.58 -19.27
N THR A 186 -8.14 1.75 -19.15
CA THR A 186 -7.30 2.32 -20.22
C THR A 186 -6.12 1.40 -20.56
N ALA A 187 -5.46 0.81 -19.56
CA ALA A 187 -4.40 -0.18 -19.80
C ALA A 187 -4.91 -1.38 -20.63
N ARG A 188 -6.14 -1.84 -20.37
CA ARG A 188 -6.80 -2.94 -21.09
C ARG A 188 -7.30 -2.54 -22.48
N GLU A 189 -7.61 -1.26 -22.72
CA GLU A 189 -7.91 -0.78 -24.07
C GLU A 189 -6.69 -0.88 -24.99
N PHE A 190 -5.49 -0.62 -24.46
CA PHE A 190 -4.24 -0.79 -25.20
C PHE A 190 -3.83 -2.26 -25.34
N VAL A 191 -3.90 -3.02 -24.25
CA VAL A 191 -3.55 -4.46 -24.22
C VAL A 191 -4.57 -5.20 -23.34
N PRO A 192 -5.55 -5.92 -23.93
CA PRO A 192 -6.68 -6.51 -23.20
C PRO A 192 -6.33 -7.40 -21.99
N ASP A 193 -5.25 -8.17 -22.11
CA ASP A 193 -4.73 -9.08 -21.08
C ASP A 193 -3.40 -8.59 -20.50
N PHE A 194 -3.32 -7.29 -20.18
CA PHE A 194 -2.11 -6.70 -19.62
C PHE A 194 -1.90 -7.11 -18.16
N LEU A 195 -0.89 -7.96 -17.90
CA LEU A 195 -0.48 -8.37 -16.55
C LEU A 195 -1.66 -8.84 -15.67
N ASP A 196 -1.74 -8.35 -14.44
CA ASP A 196 -2.80 -8.62 -13.46
C ASP A 196 -3.89 -7.53 -13.43
N THR A 197 -4.03 -6.72 -14.50
CA THR A 197 -5.02 -5.62 -14.56
C THR A 197 -6.44 -6.06 -14.23
N ALA A 198 -6.88 -7.24 -14.68
CA ALA A 198 -8.22 -7.75 -14.38
C ALA A 198 -8.45 -7.95 -12.87
N ALA A 199 -7.48 -8.55 -12.17
CA ALA A 199 -7.56 -8.77 -10.72
C ALA A 199 -7.46 -7.45 -9.94
N LEU A 200 -6.65 -6.50 -10.41
CA LEU A 200 -6.52 -5.18 -9.80
C LEU A 200 -7.78 -4.32 -10.00
N LEU A 201 -8.43 -4.44 -11.16
CA LEU A 201 -9.70 -3.79 -11.46
C LEU A 201 -10.80 -4.29 -10.53
N GLU A 202 -10.99 -5.61 -10.40
CA GLU A 202 -11.95 -6.21 -9.47
C GLU A 202 -11.68 -5.75 -8.02
N ARG A 203 -10.40 -5.70 -7.62
CA ARG A 203 -9.99 -5.20 -6.31
C ARG A 203 -10.33 -3.72 -6.12
N ALA A 204 -10.16 -2.89 -7.14
CA ALA A 204 -10.47 -1.47 -7.09
C ALA A 204 -11.99 -1.24 -6.98
N GLU A 205 -12.79 -1.93 -7.81
CA GLU A 205 -14.26 -1.90 -7.78
C GLU A 205 -14.79 -2.32 -6.41
N LYS A 206 -14.32 -3.45 -5.87
CA LYS A 206 -14.73 -3.91 -4.54
C LYS A 206 -14.39 -2.92 -3.44
N ARG A 207 -13.22 -2.26 -3.52
CA ARG A 207 -12.82 -1.25 -2.53
C ARG A 207 -13.66 0.03 -2.65
N LEU A 208 -14.02 0.42 -3.87
CA LEU A 208 -14.94 1.54 -4.13
C LEU A 208 -16.32 1.25 -3.53
N GLU A 209 -16.87 0.06 -3.75
CA GLU A 209 -18.15 -0.35 -3.15
C GLU A 209 -18.11 -0.28 -1.62
N LEU A 210 -17.06 -0.83 -0.99
CA LEU A 210 -16.88 -0.76 0.46
C LEU A 210 -16.76 0.67 0.99
N GLN A 211 -16.16 1.58 0.20
CA GLN A 211 -16.06 2.99 0.56
C GLN A 211 -17.41 3.69 0.48
N ILE A 212 -18.18 3.44 -0.58
CA ILE A 212 -19.54 3.93 -0.77
C ILE A 212 -20.42 3.47 0.40
N ASP A 213 -20.42 2.16 0.71
CA ASP A 213 -21.20 1.58 1.81
C ASP A 213 -20.85 2.19 3.16
N ARG A 214 -19.56 2.47 3.40
CA ARG A 214 -19.08 3.08 4.64
C ARG A 214 -19.65 4.49 4.81
N HIS A 215 -19.53 5.34 3.78
CA HIS A 215 -20.08 6.69 3.82
C HIS A 215 -21.60 6.66 3.97
N PHE A 216 -22.28 5.77 3.24
CA PHE A 216 -23.73 5.65 3.32
C PHE A 216 -24.21 5.27 4.72
N LYS A 217 -23.60 4.26 5.34
CA LYS A 217 -23.91 3.82 6.72
C LYS A 217 -23.59 4.90 7.76
N LYS A 218 -22.49 5.64 7.59
CA LYS A 218 -22.19 6.80 8.45
C LYS A 218 -23.27 7.88 8.34
N GLY A 219 -23.70 8.21 7.12
CA GLY A 219 -24.80 9.16 6.91
C GLY A 219 -26.09 8.73 7.62
N ILE A 220 -26.45 7.44 7.55
CA ILE A 220 -27.58 6.88 8.32
C ILE A 220 -27.36 7.06 9.83
N SER A 221 -26.16 6.77 10.34
CA SER A 221 -25.87 6.92 11.77
C SER A 221 -25.99 8.37 12.23
N TYR A 222 -25.54 9.35 11.44
CA TYR A 222 -25.70 10.77 11.76
C TYR A 222 -27.15 11.20 11.71
N PHE A 223 -27.90 10.73 10.71
CA PHE A 223 -29.33 11.01 10.58
C PHE A 223 -30.13 10.50 11.79
N GLN A 224 -29.82 9.30 12.29
CA GLN A 224 -30.44 8.73 13.49
C GLN A 224 -30.11 9.50 14.78
N LYS A 225 -28.99 10.22 14.81
CA LYS A 225 -28.58 11.10 15.91
C LYS A 225 -29.09 12.53 15.76
N GLU A 226 -29.90 12.79 14.73
CA GLU A 226 -30.41 14.12 14.38
C GLU A 226 -29.31 15.12 13.96
N GLU A 227 -28.10 14.63 13.67
CA GLU A 227 -26.96 15.41 13.19
C GLU A 227 -27.05 15.59 11.65
N MET A 228 -28.03 16.38 11.20
CA MET A 228 -28.46 16.44 9.80
C MET A 228 -27.37 16.95 8.84
N GLU A 229 -26.58 17.94 9.26
CA GLU A 229 -25.50 18.51 8.45
C GLU A 229 -24.42 17.46 8.14
N LEU A 230 -24.02 16.68 9.14
CA LEU A 230 -23.04 15.60 8.99
C LEU A 230 -23.59 14.44 8.16
N ALA A 231 -24.89 14.12 8.29
CA ALA A 231 -25.54 13.13 7.45
C ALA A 231 -25.50 13.52 5.96
N VAL A 232 -25.81 14.78 5.66
CA VAL A 232 -25.75 15.34 4.30
C VAL A 232 -24.33 15.30 3.73
N GLU A 233 -23.32 15.62 4.54
CA GLU A 233 -21.91 15.57 4.11
C GLU A 233 -21.47 14.15 3.71
N GLU A 234 -21.84 13.14 4.51
CA GLU A 234 -21.54 11.74 4.23
C GLU A 234 -22.26 11.25 2.96
N TRP A 235 -23.54 11.59 2.76
CA TRP A 235 -24.24 11.23 1.52
C TRP A 235 -23.76 12.01 0.30
N ASN A 236 -23.30 13.26 0.45
CA ASN A 236 -22.61 13.96 -0.62
C ASN A 236 -21.31 13.24 -1.01
N SER A 237 -20.62 12.63 -0.05
CA SER A 237 -19.44 11.79 -0.33
C SER A 237 -19.81 10.55 -1.14
N VAL A 238 -20.92 9.88 -0.81
CA VAL A 238 -21.47 8.79 -1.63
C VAL A 238 -21.78 9.26 -3.05
N LEU A 239 -22.42 10.41 -3.20
CA LEU A 239 -22.86 10.92 -4.51
C LEU A 239 -21.71 11.44 -5.37
N ARG A 240 -20.58 11.86 -4.78
CA ARG A 240 -19.35 12.12 -5.53
C ARG A 240 -18.77 10.84 -6.13
N LEU A 241 -18.84 9.72 -5.41
CA LEU A 241 -18.33 8.42 -5.86
C LEU A 241 -19.31 7.71 -6.81
N LYS A 242 -20.61 7.84 -6.56
CA LYS A 242 -21.70 7.24 -7.35
C LYS A 242 -22.87 8.22 -7.47
N PRO A 243 -22.85 9.11 -8.48
CA PRO A 243 -23.89 10.14 -8.66
C PRO A 243 -25.32 9.60 -8.78
N SER A 244 -25.46 8.35 -9.24
CA SER A 244 -26.74 7.66 -9.43
C SER A 244 -27.21 6.86 -8.21
N HIS A 245 -26.57 7.01 -7.04
CA HIS A 245 -26.95 6.27 -5.83
C HIS A 245 -28.31 6.74 -5.28
N LYS A 246 -29.38 5.99 -5.60
CA LYS A 246 -30.77 6.33 -5.28
C LYS A 246 -30.99 6.62 -3.80
N ASP A 247 -30.55 5.71 -2.92
CA ASP A 247 -30.82 5.86 -1.49
C ASP A 247 -30.13 7.11 -0.91
N ALA A 248 -28.87 7.36 -1.26
CA ALA A 248 -28.14 8.56 -0.83
C ALA A 248 -28.83 9.87 -1.29
N LEU A 249 -29.37 9.92 -2.52
CA LEU A 249 -30.17 11.06 -2.99
C LEU A 249 -31.42 11.26 -2.14
N GLU A 250 -32.16 10.19 -1.87
CA GLU A 250 -33.40 10.23 -1.10
C GLU A 250 -33.14 10.66 0.35
N TYR A 251 -32.19 10.01 1.01
CA TYR A 251 -31.82 10.30 2.39
C TYR A 251 -31.30 11.74 2.56
N ARG A 252 -30.46 12.21 1.63
CA ARG A 252 -30.00 13.62 1.62
C ARG A 252 -31.17 14.59 1.53
N GLY A 253 -32.08 14.37 0.58
CA GLY A 253 -33.25 15.23 0.43
C GLY A 253 -34.14 15.28 1.68
N ARG A 254 -34.29 14.14 2.38
CA ARG A 254 -34.99 14.09 3.67
C ARG A 254 -34.30 14.92 4.75
N ALA A 255 -32.98 14.82 4.88
CA ALA A 255 -32.23 15.62 5.86
C ALA A 255 -32.26 17.12 5.55
N GLU A 256 -32.13 17.51 4.27
CA GLU A 256 -32.25 18.91 3.83
C GLU A 256 -33.61 19.51 4.21
N LEU A 257 -34.71 18.78 3.99
CA LEU A 257 -36.05 19.20 4.40
C LEU A 257 -36.17 19.40 5.92
N ILE A 258 -35.55 18.52 6.71
CA ILE A 258 -35.57 18.64 8.18
C ILE A 258 -34.77 19.87 8.62
N MET A 259 -33.59 20.11 8.06
CA MET A 259 -32.78 21.30 8.35
C MET A 259 -33.53 22.59 8.03
N GLU A 260 -34.21 22.65 6.88
CA GLU A 260 -35.01 23.81 6.49
C GLU A 260 -36.13 24.07 7.51
N ARG A 261 -36.83 23.02 7.93
CA ARG A 261 -37.88 23.13 8.96
C ARG A 261 -37.32 23.63 10.29
N ILE A 262 -36.22 23.07 10.77
CA ILE A 262 -35.55 23.47 12.02
C ILE A 262 -35.14 24.94 11.94
N LYS A 263 -34.54 25.37 10.82
CA LYS A 263 -34.15 26.76 10.58
C LYS A 263 -35.36 27.70 10.65
N SER A 264 -36.47 27.34 9.97
CA SER A 264 -37.70 28.16 9.98
C SER A 264 -38.32 28.31 11.38
N ILE A 265 -38.15 27.31 12.25
CA ILE A 265 -38.66 27.33 13.62
C ILE A 265 -37.80 28.26 14.47
N LYS A 266 -36.46 28.12 14.39
CA LYS A 266 -35.50 28.99 15.10
C LYS A 266 -35.71 30.47 14.75
N GLU A 267 -35.81 30.80 13.46
CA GLU A 267 -36.06 32.19 13.02
C GLU A 267 -37.40 32.76 13.50
N ARG A 268 -38.44 31.93 13.65
CA ARG A 268 -39.73 32.37 14.21
C ARG A 268 -39.61 32.65 15.71
N GLN A 269 -38.89 31.81 16.44
CA GLN A 269 -38.64 32.00 17.88
C GLN A 269 -37.83 33.27 18.14
N ASP A 270 -36.75 33.49 17.38
CA ASP A 270 -35.90 34.68 17.54
C ASP A 270 -36.64 35.99 17.27
N ARG A 271 -37.66 35.97 16.38
CA ARG A 271 -38.52 37.12 16.09
C ARG A 271 -39.55 37.41 17.18
N GLN A 272 -39.92 36.42 18.00
CA GLN A 272 -40.89 36.61 19.10
C GLN A 272 -40.22 37.10 20.39
N VAL A 273 -38.89 37.01 20.49
CA VAL A 273 -38.11 37.40 21.67
C VAL A 273 -37.50 38.81 21.55
N LYS A 274 -37.56 39.42 20.36
CA LYS A 274 -37.16 40.82 20.10
C LYS A 274 -38.37 41.74 20.12
#